data_AF-A0A917PAU4-F1
#
_entry.id   AF-A0A917PAU4-F1
#
_cell.length_a   1.000
_cell.length_b   1.000
_cell.length_c   1.000
_cell.angle_alpha   90.00
_cell.angle_beta   90.00
_cell.angle_gamma   90.00
#
_symmetry.space_group_name_H-M   'P 1'
#
loop_
_entity.id
_entity.type
_entity.pdbx_description
1 polymer ?
#
loop_
_entity_poly.entity_id
_entity_poly.type
_entity_poly.pdbx_seq_one_letter_code
_entity_poly.pdbx_strand_id
1 'polypeptide(L)'
;MGKNGVHDLGLFAKIISINLIGTLQVLALAAEHIAKTEADENGQRGVVINAPGILLKPMLMTVSEEFRDGLATGVPFPKRLGDPSEYAQLALSIIANDYLNGDVIRLDGALRMAPC
;
A
#
# COMPACT_ATOMS: atom_id res chain seq x y z
N MET A 1 -4.65 -4.69 27.87
CA MET A 1 -5.51 -5.83 27.47
C MET A 1 -6.55 -5.28 26.51
N GLY A 2 -6.63 -5.77 25.27
CA GLY A 2 -7.60 -5.27 24.29
C GLY A 2 -9.03 -5.60 24.69
N LYS A 3 -10.01 -4.87 24.14
CA LYS A 3 -11.44 -5.01 24.46
C LYS A 3 -12.01 -6.45 24.30
N ASN A 4 -11.30 -7.35 23.62
CA ASN A 4 -11.74 -8.72 23.26
C ASN A 4 -10.85 -9.86 23.79
N GLY A 5 -9.97 -9.62 24.79
CA GLY A 5 -9.10 -10.66 25.36
C GLY A 5 -7.69 -10.72 24.76
N VAL A 6 -7.02 -11.88 24.88
CA VAL A 6 -5.67 -12.10 24.36
C VAL A 6 -5.73 -12.23 22.84
N HIS A 7 -4.76 -11.63 22.14
CA HIS A 7 -4.68 -11.67 20.68
C HIS A 7 -4.51 -13.10 20.16
N ASP A 8 -5.19 -13.46 19.08
CA ASP A 8 -4.98 -14.73 18.39
C ASP A 8 -3.59 -14.75 17.73
N LEU A 9 -2.69 -15.60 18.26
CA LEU A 9 -1.33 -15.73 17.76
C LEU A 9 -1.28 -16.40 16.38
N GLY A 10 -2.22 -17.30 16.08
CA GLY A 10 -2.32 -17.94 14.77
C GLY A 10 -2.72 -16.95 13.69
N LEU A 11 -3.70 -16.08 13.99
CA LEU A 11 -4.07 -14.98 13.10
C LEU A 11 -2.92 -13.99 12.89
N PHE A 12 -2.21 -13.61 13.96
CA PHE A 12 -1.05 -12.74 13.88
C PHE A 12 0.04 -13.33 12.98
N ALA A 13 0.40 -14.60 13.19
CA ALA A 13 1.38 -15.31 12.38
C ALA A 13 0.97 -15.32 10.90
N LYS A 14 -0.31 -15.61 10.59
CA LYS A 14 -0.82 -15.59 9.22
C LYS A 14 -0.69 -14.21 8.57
N ILE A 15 -0.98 -13.12 9.28
CA ILE A 15 -0.84 -11.75 8.77
C ILE A 15 0.62 -11.46 8.40
N ILE A 16 1.57 -11.85 9.24
CA ILE A 16 3.01 -11.68 8.97
C ILE A 16 3.44 -12.54 7.78
N SER A 17 3.04 -13.80 7.73
CA SER A 17 3.39 -14.70 6.62
C SER A 17 2.92 -14.17 5.27
N ILE A 18 1.70 -13.62 5.19
CA ILE A 18 1.16 -13.12 3.92
C ILE A 18 1.77 -11.76 3.56
N ASN A 19 1.68 -10.77 4.45
CA ASN A 19 1.94 -9.38 4.09
C ASN A 19 3.43 -8.99 4.14
N LEU A 20 4.22 -9.65 4.98
CA LEU A 20 5.64 -9.34 5.13
C LEU A 20 6.50 -10.38 4.41
N ILE A 21 6.40 -11.65 4.83
CA ILE A 21 7.25 -12.71 4.29
C ILE A 21 6.92 -12.95 2.81
N GLY A 22 5.64 -13.05 2.47
CA GLY A 22 5.20 -13.21 1.07
C GLY A 22 5.67 -12.07 0.16
N THR A 23 5.53 -10.82 0.61
CA THR A 23 6.01 -9.64 -0.14
C THR A 23 7.53 -9.70 -0.37
N LEU A 24 8.31 -10.02 0.67
CA LEU A 24 9.76 -10.13 0.56
C LEU A 24 10.16 -11.23 -0.43
N GLN A 25 9.46 -12.37 -0.41
CA GLN A 25 9.73 -13.47 -1.34
C GLN A 25 9.49 -13.06 -2.79
N VAL A 26 8.38 -12.38 -3.08
CA VAL A 26 8.09 -11.87 -4.43
C VAL A 26 9.17 -10.86 -4.86
N LEU A 27 9.53 -9.92 -3.99
CA LEU A 27 10.56 -8.92 -4.28
C LEU A 27 11.93 -9.56 -4.57
N ALA A 28 12.33 -10.56 -3.78
CA ALA A 28 13.61 -11.24 -3.97
C ALA A 28 13.68 -11.95 -5.34
N LEU A 29 12.64 -12.70 -5.71
CA LEU A 29 12.57 -13.38 -7.01
C LEU A 29 12.52 -12.39 -8.18
N ALA A 30 11.73 -11.31 -8.04
CA ALA A 30 11.64 -10.27 -9.04
C ALA A 30 12.99 -9.56 -9.23
N ALA A 31 13.69 -9.19 -8.15
CA ALA A 31 15.00 -8.56 -8.20
C ALA A 31 16.04 -9.45 -8.90
N GLU A 32 16.02 -10.76 -8.64
CA GLU A 32 16.90 -11.73 -9.32
C GLU A 32 16.68 -11.74 -10.84
N HIS A 33 15.43 -11.59 -11.29
CA HIS A 33 15.10 -11.57 -12.71
C HIS A 33 15.42 -10.22 -13.36
N ILE A 34 15.09 -9.11 -12.69
CA ILE A 34 15.40 -7.75 -13.15
C ILE A 34 16.91 -7.52 -13.26
N ALA A 35 17.72 -8.14 -12.40
CA ALA A 35 19.18 -8.07 -12.49
C ALA A 35 19.74 -8.68 -13.80
N LYS A 36 18.99 -9.56 -14.46
CA LYS A 36 19.38 -10.23 -15.72
C LYS A 36 18.88 -9.49 -16.96
N THR A 37 17.99 -8.51 -16.83
CA THR A 37 17.51 -7.73 -17.98
C THR A 37 18.52 -6.64 -18.35
N GLU A 38 18.48 -6.19 -19.60
CA GLU A 38 19.19 -4.98 -20.00
C GLU A 38 18.71 -3.79 -19.15
N ALA A 39 19.61 -2.83 -18.91
CA ALA A 39 19.20 -1.59 -18.28
C ALA A 39 18.45 -0.72 -19.29
N ASP A 40 17.56 0.13 -18.81
CA ASP A 40 17.02 1.18 -19.65
C ASP A 40 18.09 2.24 -19.96
N GLU A 41 17.72 3.26 -20.74
CA GLU A 41 18.59 4.36 -21.14
C GLU A 41 19.27 5.09 -19.95
N ASN A 42 18.65 5.06 -18.76
CA ASN A 42 19.13 5.74 -17.56
C ASN A 42 19.88 4.80 -16.60
N GLY A 43 19.99 3.51 -16.91
CA GLY A 43 20.62 2.55 -16.01
C GLY A 43 19.79 2.21 -14.76
N GLN A 44 18.48 2.52 -14.76
CA GLN A 44 17.67 2.56 -13.55
C GLN A 44 17.46 1.17 -12.94
N ARG A 45 17.71 1.10 -11.63
CA ARG A 45 17.32 -0.01 -10.75
C ARG A 45 16.94 0.59 -9.40
N GLY A 46 15.78 0.23 -8.88
CA GLY A 46 15.31 0.82 -7.64
C GLY A 46 14.10 0.13 -7.04
N VAL A 47 13.78 0.56 -5.84
CA VAL A 47 12.60 0.13 -5.10
C VAL A 47 11.99 1.33 -4.40
N VAL A 48 10.69 1.47 -4.50
CA VAL A 48 9.91 2.47 -3.77
C VAL A 48 8.68 1.78 -3.22
N ILE A 49 8.34 2.09 -1.97
CA ILE A 49 7.16 1.53 -1.31
C ILE A 49 6.04 2.55 -1.35
N ASN A 50 4.90 2.16 -1.92
CA ASN A 50 3.67 2.95 -1.82
C ASN A 50 2.94 2.57 -0.53
N ALA A 51 2.69 3.56 0.33
CA ALA A 51 1.94 3.44 1.57
C ALA A 51 0.56 4.11 1.42
N PRO A 52 -0.42 3.41 0.83
CA PRO A 52 -1.74 3.98 0.63
C PRO A 52 -2.52 4.15 1.94
N GLY A 53 -3.36 5.18 1.99
CA GLY A 53 -4.44 5.30 2.96
C GLY A 53 -5.64 4.42 2.59
N ILE A 54 -6.84 4.98 2.69
CA ILE A 54 -8.07 4.26 2.39
C ILE A 54 -8.46 4.49 0.93
N LEU A 55 -8.41 3.42 0.14
CA LEU A 55 -8.86 3.42 -1.26
C LEU A 55 -10.09 2.54 -1.42
N LEU A 56 -10.94 2.91 -2.38
CA LEU A 56 -12.11 2.15 -2.77
C LEU A 56 -11.69 0.84 -3.45
N LYS A 57 -11.56 -0.21 -2.65
CA LYS A 57 -11.19 -1.57 -3.08
C LYS A 57 -12.46 -2.43 -3.24
N PRO A 58 -12.45 -3.50 -4.05
CA PRO A 58 -13.61 -4.40 -4.19
C PRO A 58 -14.17 -4.91 -2.86
N MET A 59 -13.31 -5.16 -1.88
CA MET A 59 -13.73 -5.55 -0.53
C MET A 59 -14.50 -4.45 0.24
N LEU A 60 -14.25 -3.17 -0.05
CA LEU A 60 -15.06 -2.07 0.51
C LEU A 60 -16.36 -1.85 -0.27
N MET A 61 -16.56 -2.49 -1.42
CA MET A 61 -17.85 -2.42 -2.12
C MET A 61 -18.90 -3.35 -1.48
N THR A 62 -18.49 -4.27 -0.61
CA THR A 62 -19.38 -5.24 0.05
C THR A 62 -19.91 -4.78 1.42
N VAL A 63 -19.40 -3.64 1.93
CA VAL A 63 -19.87 -3.04 3.19
C VAL A 63 -20.93 -1.96 2.89
N SER A 64 -21.69 -1.54 3.90
CA SER A 64 -22.74 -0.54 3.73
C SER A 64 -22.19 0.80 3.23
N GLU A 65 -23.01 1.55 2.50
CA GLU A 65 -22.69 2.89 2.01
C GLU A 65 -22.35 3.84 3.16
N GLU A 66 -23.15 3.81 4.23
CA GLU A 66 -22.90 4.56 5.47
C GLU A 66 -21.51 4.30 6.06
N PHE A 67 -21.06 3.04 6.07
CA PHE A 67 -19.73 2.70 6.58
C PHE A 67 -18.63 3.25 5.67
N ARG A 68 -18.82 3.19 4.35
CA ARG A 68 -17.87 3.77 3.37
C ARG A 68 -17.76 5.28 3.53
N ASP A 69 -18.88 5.96 3.74
CA ASP A 69 -18.91 7.42 3.95
C ASP A 69 -18.27 7.80 5.30
N GLY A 70 -18.49 6.97 6.32
CA GLY A 70 -17.79 7.08 7.60
C GLY A 70 -16.27 7.04 7.45
N LEU A 71 -15.74 6.13 6.63
CA LEU A 71 -14.30 6.06 6.32
C LEU A 71 -13.78 7.31 5.61
N ALA A 72 -14.58 7.89 4.72
CA ALA A 72 -14.21 9.10 3.98
C ALA A 72 -14.11 10.36 4.88
N THR A 73 -14.87 10.41 5.97
CA THR A 73 -14.88 11.55 6.91
C THR A 73 -13.50 11.84 7.50
N GLY A 74 -12.71 10.79 7.73
CA GLY A 74 -11.36 10.89 8.30
C GLY A 74 -10.32 11.48 7.36
N VAL A 75 -10.54 11.50 6.05
CA VAL A 75 -9.59 12.01 5.06
C VAL A 75 -9.64 13.55 5.07
N PRO A 76 -8.52 14.28 5.28
CA PRO A 76 -8.52 15.75 5.21
C PRO A 76 -8.88 16.33 3.84
N PHE A 77 -8.13 15.99 2.79
CA PHE A 77 -8.41 16.44 1.43
C PHE A 77 -7.70 15.53 0.41
N PRO A 78 -8.37 15.13 -0.70
CA PRO A 78 -9.78 15.35 -1.01
C PRO A 78 -10.72 14.57 -0.06
N LYS A 79 -11.91 15.11 0.23
CA LYS A 79 -12.90 14.52 1.18
C LYS A 79 -13.63 13.29 0.61
N ARG A 80 -12.86 12.24 0.27
CA ARG A 80 -13.36 10.96 -0.28
C ARG A 80 -12.34 9.85 -0.08
N LEU A 81 -12.75 8.61 -0.35
CA LEU A 81 -11.82 7.51 -0.53
C LEU A 81 -11.00 7.71 -1.82
N GLY A 82 -9.76 7.21 -1.81
CA GLY A 82 -8.91 7.23 -3.00
C GLY A 82 -9.45 6.28 -4.08
N ASP A 83 -9.37 6.70 -5.33
CA ASP A 83 -9.68 5.87 -6.49
C ASP A 83 -8.47 4.97 -6.84
N PRO A 84 -8.67 3.69 -7.17
CA PRO A 84 -7.56 2.81 -7.57
C PRO A 84 -6.69 3.35 -8.71
N SER A 85 -7.25 4.17 -9.60
CA SER A 85 -6.49 4.81 -10.68
C SER A 85 -5.47 5.82 -10.15
N GLU A 86 -5.69 6.46 -9.01
CA GLU A 86 -4.73 7.38 -8.37
C GLU A 86 -3.51 6.62 -7.83
N TYR A 87 -3.71 5.40 -7.33
CA TYR A 87 -2.62 4.50 -6.96
C TYR A 87 -1.78 4.11 -8.19
N ALA A 88 -2.45 3.78 -9.30
CA ALA A 88 -1.78 3.45 -10.56
C ALA A 88 -0.99 4.64 -11.12
N GLN A 89 -1.55 5.86 -11.05
CA GLN A 89 -0.85 7.08 -11.45
C GLN A 89 0.43 7.31 -10.65
N LEU A 90 0.39 7.10 -9.33
CA LEU A 90 1.60 7.19 -8.50
C LEU A 90 2.62 6.10 -8.90
N ALA A 91 2.18 4.86 -9.14
CA ALA A 91 3.09 3.80 -9.59
C ALA A 91 3.77 4.15 -10.92
N LEU A 92 3.04 4.70 -11.89
CA LEU A 92 3.61 5.17 -13.15
C LEU A 92 4.60 6.32 -12.94
N SER A 93 4.28 7.25 -12.04
CA SER A 93 5.15 8.39 -11.71
C SER A 93 6.46 7.95 -11.06
N ILE A 94 6.41 6.92 -10.22
CA ILE A 94 7.59 6.29 -9.61
C ILE A 94 8.46 5.65 -10.69
N ILE A 95 7.86 4.88 -11.60
CA ILE A 95 8.61 4.18 -12.67
C ILE A 95 9.28 5.19 -13.61
N ALA A 96 8.62 6.30 -13.90
CA ALA A 96 9.10 7.32 -14.83
C ALA A 96 10.15 8.29 -14.24
N ASN A 97 10.49 8.19 -12.95
CA ASN A 97 11.43 9.09 -12.29
C ASN A 97 12.62 8.30 -11.72
N ASP A 98 13.76 8.40 -12.40
CA ASP A 98 15.00 7.69 -12.06
C ASP A 98 15.63 8.14 -10.73
N TYR A 99 15.22 9.30 -10.22
CA TYR A 99 15.73 9.86 -8.97
C TYR A 99 14.92 9.42 -7.74
N LEU A 100 13.74 8.80 -7.94
CA LEU A 100 12.94 8.24 -6.85
C LEU A 100 13.40 6.81 -6.52
N ASN A 101 14.15 6.66 -5.43
CA ASN A 101 14.64 5.35 -4.99
C ASN A 101 14.79 5.28 -3.47
N GLY A 102 14.47 4.12 -2.88
CA GLY A 102 14.72 3.81 -1.48
C GLY A 102 13.76 4.51 -0.50
N ASP A 103 12.62 5.03 -0.96
CA ASP A 103 11.70 5.82 -0.15
C ASP A 103 10.30 5.19 -0.02
N VAL A 104 9.52 5.70 0.93
CA VAL A 104 8.14 5.31 1.21
C VAL A 104 7.21 6.51 0.99
N ILE A 105 6.37 6.44 -0.04
CA ILE A 105 5.46 7.53 -0.39
C ILE A 105 4.07 7.25 0.15
N ARG A 106 3.52 8.20 0.94
CA ARG A 106 2.13 8.13 1.40
C ARG A 106 1.17 8.62 0.32
N LEU A 107 0.13 7.84 0.06
CA LEU A 107 -0.99 8.22 -0.81
C LEU A 107 -2.31 8.10 -0.03
N ASP A 108 -2.66 9.14 0.73
CA ASP A 108 -3.65 9.01 1.80
C ASP A 108 -4.54 10.23 2.05
N GLY A 109 -4.45 11.27 1.21
CA GLY A 109 -5.20 12.51 1.41
C GLY A 109 -4.88 13.25 2.72
N ALA A 110 -3.65 13.08 3.23
CA ALA A 110 -3.15 13.55 4.52
C ALA A 110 -3.79 12.89 5.76
N LEU A 111 -4.45 11.73 5.59
CA LEU A 111 -5.05 10.98 6.68
C LEU A 111 -4.04 10.68 7.80
N ARG A 112 -4.49 10.85 9.04
CA ARG A 112 -3.82 10.34 10.24
C ARG A 112 -4.84 9.49 10.99
N MET A 113 -4.59 8.19 11.07
CA MET A 113 -5.50 7.26 11.74
C MET A 113 -5.51 7.53 13.24
N ALA A 114 -6.72 7.61 13.81
CA ALA A 114 -6.90 7.67 15.25
C ALA A 114 -6.48 6.32 15.89
N PRO A 115 -6.08 6.31 17.18
CA PRO A 115 -5.82 5.08 17.92
C PRO A 115 -7.05 4.16 17.93
N CYS A 116 -6.81 2.85 17.84
CA CYS A 116 -7.84 1.80 17.91
C CYS A 116 -8.24 1.44 19.35
#